data_AF-A0A9P7E660-F1
#
_entry.id   AF-A0A9P7E660-F1
#
_cell.length_a   1.000
_cell.length_b   1.000
_cell.length_c   1.000
_cell.angle_alpha   90.00
_cell.angle_beta   90.00
_cell.angle_gamma   90.00
#
_symmetry.space_group_name_H-M   'P 1'
#
loop_
_entity.id
_entity.type
_entity.pdbx_description
1 polymer ?
#
loop_
_entity_poly.entity_id
_entity_poly.type
_entity_poly.pdbx_seq_one_letter_code
_entity_poly.pdbx_strand_id
1 'polypeptide(L)'
;MSASKTAHSEQSSASKPPFLTAGEVTPEALWSWEMGCTQFFIHKDVPEEEMVKKVAWGMQDPHIQDWYITNQEEIDVMMFKEYMAEVCSVWLPIGWADTVRRKMLASRQGQRAFSEWAIDVQSQNTLLRGMASHLPEKISSRKTYANGLKRSAFLMKNGCVTLQDRRKQ
;
A
#
# COMPACT_ATOMS: atom_id res chain seq x y z
N MET A 1 27.61 4.68 9.41
CA MET A 1 26.38 4.34 8.67
C MET A 1 25.21 4.77 9.52
N SER A 2 24.60 5.92 9.23
CA SER A 2 23.36 6.29 9.94
C SER A 2 22.31 5.25 9.63
N ALA A 3 21.64 4.73 10.67
CA ALA A 3 20.43 3.95 10.47
C ALA A 3 19.47 4.79 9.62
N SER A 4 19.11 4.30 8.43
CA SER A 4 18.07 4.96 7.64
C SER A 4 16.81 4.95 8.49
N LYS A 5 16.33 6.14 8.87
CA LYS A 5 15.09 6.26 9.62
C LYS A 5 13.96 5.92 8.66
N THR A 6 13.05 5.03 9.04
CA THR A 6 11.84 4.77 8.25
C THR A 6 10.99 6.03 8.21
N ALA A 7 10.51 6.39 7.02
CA ALA A 7 9.57 7.49 6.84
C ALA A 7 8.26 7.17 7.58
N HIS A 8 7.61 8.19 8.12
CA HIS A 8 6.30 8.06 8.75
C HIS A 8 5.43 9.28 8.44
N SER A 9 4.12 9.05 8.40
CA SER A 9 3.12 10.09 8.16
C SER A 9 2.84 10.88 9.43
N GLU A 10 2.76 12.20 9.31
CA GLU A 10 2.36 13.12 10.37
C GLU A 10 1.28 14.07 9.85
N GLN A 11 0.26 14.32 10.68
CA GLN A 11 -0.81 15.25 10.36
C GLN A 11 -1.24 15.98 11.63
N SER A 12 -1.14 17.31 11.61
CA SER A 12 -1.47 18.14 12.79
C SER A 12 -2.97 18.23 13.06
N SER A 13 -3.80 18.17 12.00
CA SER A 13 -5.26 18.08 12.09
C SER A 13 -5.84 17.59 10.76
N ALA A 14 -7.07 17.07 10.77
CA ALA A 14 -7.79 16.67 9.55
C ALA A 14 -7.94 17.81 8.52
N SER A 15 -7.78 19.06 8.96
CA SER A 15 -7.89 20.26 8.11
C SER A 15 -6.59 20.65 7.41
N LYS A 16 -5.48 19.97 7.69
CA LYS A 16 -4.16 20.21 7.10
C LYS A 16 -3.72 18.96 6.32
N PRO A 17 -3.02 19.11 5.18
CA PRO A 17 -2.48 17.96 4.48
C PRO A 17 -1.45 17.25 5.37
N PRO A 18 -1.37 15.91 5.32
CA PRO A 18 -0.32 15.18 6.01
C PRO A 18 1.02 15.41 5.32
N PHE A 19 2.10 15.17 6.06
CA PHE A 19 3.44 15.08 5.51
C PHE A 19 4.03 13.71 5.76
N LEU A 20 4.81 13.22 4.80
CA LEU A 20 5.61 12.02 4.93
C LEU A 20 7.04 12.47 5.25
N THR A 21 7.53 12.15 6.43
CA THR A 21 8.87 12.55 6.86
C THR A 21 9.95 11.92 5.97
N ALA A 22 11.12 12.58 5.87
CA ALA A 22 12.26 12.05 5.13
C ALA A 22 12.75 10.71 5.73
N GLY A 23 13.14 9.78 4.88
CA GLY A 23 13.52 8.44 5.29
C GLY A 23 13.16 7.34 4.29
N GLU A 24 13.42 6.09 4.68
CA GLU A 24 13.06 4.94 3.86
C GLU A 24 11.53 4.82 3.73
N VAL A 25 11.05 4.90 2.48
CA VAL A 25 9.63 4.80 2.15
C VAL A 25 9.20 3.33 2.20
N THR A 26 8.22 3.02 3.05
CA THR A 26 7.65 1.68 3.18
C THR A 26 6.19 1.67 2.72
N PRO A 27 5.63 0.51 2.32
CA PRO A 27 4.21 0.41 1.96
C PRO A 27 3.30 0.88 3.09
N GLU A 28 3.64 0.57 4.34
CA GLU A 28 2.91 1.00 5.54
C GLU A 28 2.92 2.52 5.71
N ALA A 29 4.07 3.16 5.49
CA ALA A 29 4.21 4.62 5.60
C ALA A 29 3.41 5.35 4.50
N LEU A 30 3.48 4.87 3.25
CA LEU A 30 2.70 5.42 2.14
C LEU A 30 1.21 5.24 2.37
N TRP A 31 0.77 4.07 2.83
CA TRP A 31 -0.63 3.83 3.15
C TRP A 31 -1.13 4.79 4.24
N SER A 32 -0.36 4.96 5.32
CA SER A 32 -0.72 5.91 6.39
C SER A 32 -0.79 7.35 5.90
N TRP A 33 0.06 7.73 4.95
CA TRP A 33 0.04 9.05 4.33
C TRP A 33 -1.16 9.21 3.39
N GLU A 34 -1.44 8.23 2.53
CA GLU A 34 -2.60 8.19 1.63
C GLU A 34 -3.94 8.32 2.38
N MET A 35 -4.07 7.65 3.53
CA MET A 35 -5.25 7.79 4.39
C MET A 35 -5.39 9.19 4.96
N GLY A 36 -4.29 9.81 5.39
CA GLY A 36 -4.27 11.22 5.83
C GLY A 36 -4.65 12.19 4.71
N CYS A 37 -4.19 11.95 3.48
CA CYS A 37 -4.54 12.74 2.30
C CYS A 37 -6.03 12.62 2.01
N THR A 38 -6.55 11.39 1.99
CA THR A 38 -7.99 11.12 1.79
C THR A 38 -8.84 11.83 2.84
N GLN A 39 -8.44 11.77 4.11
CA GLN A 39 -9.15 12.48 5.19
C GLN A 39 -9.13 14.00 4.97
N PHE A 40 -7.98 14.56 4.58
CA PHE A 40 -7.84 15.97 4.25
C PHE A 40 -8.74 16.38 3.08
N PHE A 41 -8.77 15.60 1.99
CA PHE A 41 -9.60 15.87 0.82
C PHE A 41 -11.08 15.90 1.17
N ILE A 42 -11.56 14.92 1.94
CA ILE A 42 -12.95 14.86 2.41
C ILE A 42 -13.27 16.06 3.30
N HIS A 43 -12.38 16.41 4.24
CA HIS A 43 -12.62 17.51 5.17
C HIS A 43 -12.60 18.89 4.47
N LYS A 44 -11.81 19.04 3.41
CA LYS A 44 -11.64 20.31 2.70
C LYS A 44 -12.44 20.41 1.41
N ASP A 45 -13.16 19.37 1.04
CA ASP A 45 -13.92 19.28 -0.22
C ASP A 45 -13.02 19.63 -1.41
N VAL A 46 -11.84 18.98 -1.46
CA VAL A 46 -10.83 19.27 -2.49
C VAL A 46 -11.27 18.65 -3.82
N PRO A 47 -11.34 19.42 -4.93
CA PRO A 47 -11.63 18.89 -6.25
C PRO A 47 -10.60 17.83 -6.68
N GLU A 48 -11.04 16.79 -7.39
CA GLU A 48 -10.18 15.65 -7.77
C GLU A 48 -8.93 16.10 -8.55
N GLU A 49 -9.09 17.07 -9.45
CA GLU A 49 -8.04 17.66 -10.28
C GLU A 49 -7.03 18.52 -9.51
N GLU A 50 -7.33 18.89 -8.27
CA GLU A 50 -6.45 19.67 -7.39
C GLU A 50 -5.82 18.82 -6.27
N MET A 51 -6.28 17.58 -6.08
CA MET A 51 -5.84 16.73 -4.97
C MET A 51 -4.32 16.56 -4.92
N VAL A 52 -3.69 16.18 -6.04
CA VAL A 52 -2.24 15.93 -6.11
C VAL A 52 -1.45 17.20 -5.80
N LYS A 53 -1.79 18.33 -6.42
CA LYS A 53 -1.15 19.64 -6.19
C LYS A 53 -1.17 20.05 -4.72
N LYS A 54 -2.22 19.68 -3.97
CA LYS A 54 -2.36 20.02 -2.54
C LYS A 54 -1.49 19.16 -1.62
N VAL A 55 -1.08 17.96 -2.04
CA VAL A 55 -0.40 17.00 -1.16
C VAL A 55 0.97 16.56 -1.62
N ALA A 56 1.32 16.64 -2.91
CA ALA A 56 2.59 16.12 -3.44
C ALA A 56 3.81 16.70 -2.70
N TRP A 57 3.80 18.02 -2.45
CA TRP A 57 4.80 18.71 -1.62
C TRP A 57 4.90 18.21 -0.17
N GLY A 58 3.89 17.48 0.32
CA GLY A 58 3.87 16.86 1.64
C GLY A 58 4.89 15.73 1.80
N MET A 59 5.46 15.19 0.71
CA MET A 59 6.58 14.25 0.79
C MET A 59 7.88 15.00 1.06
N GLN A 60 8.49 14.81 2.23
CA GLN A 60 9.59 15.63 2.73
C GLN A 60 10.99 15.08 2.42
N ASP A 61 11.09 13.89 1.83
CA ASP A 61 12.38 13.39 1.39
C ASP A 61 12.90 14.25 0.22
N PRO A 62 14.13 14.80 0.30
CA PRO A 62 14.67 15.68 -0.74
C PRO A 62 14.68 15.04 -2.13
N HIS A 63 14.95 13.73 -2.23
CA HIS A 63 14.96 13.04 -3.52
C HIS A 63 13.56 12.93 -4.12
N ILE A 64 12.53 12.78 -3.28
CA ILE A 64 11.14 12.79 -3.73
C ILE A 64 10.74 14.19 -4.19
N GLN A 65 11.19 15.23 -3.50
CA GLN A 65 10.93 16.63 -3.89
C GLN A 65 11.60 16.98 -5.22
N ASP A 66 12.85 16.57 -5.41
CA ASP A 66 13.57 16.77 -6.67
C ASP A 66 12.87 16.06 -7.84
N TRP A 67 12.42 14.82 -7.62
CA TRP A 67 11.60 14.07 -8.59
C TRP A 67 10.29 14.80 -8.91
N TYR A 68 9.56 15.25 -7.88
CA TYR A 68 8.32 15.99 -8.06
C TYR A 68 8.52 17.28 -8.87
N ILE A 69 9.52 18.09 -8.53
CA ILE A 69 9.81 19.35 -9.24
C ILE A 69 10.18 19.08 -10.70
N THR A 70 10.96 18.03 -10.96
CA THR A 70 11.38 17.65 -12.31
C THR A 70 10.20 17.21 -13.19
N ASN A 71 9.20 16.57 -12.60
CA ASN A 71 8.04 16.01 -13.30
C ASN A 71 6.73 16.76 -12.96
N GLN A 72 6.81 18.00 -12.48
CA GLN A 72 5.68 18.68 -11.85
C GLN A 72 4.47 18.81 -12.77
N GLU A 73 4.69 19.20 -14.03
CA GLU A 73 3.60 19.40 -15.01
C GLU A 73 2.81 18.11 -15.26
N GLU A 74 3.48 16.96 -15.28
CA GLU A 74 2.87 15.65 -15.48
C GLU A 74 2.18 15.16 -14.20
N ILE A 75 2.83 15.33 -13.04
CA ILE A 75 2.31 14.88 -11.74
C ILE A 75 1.08 15.69 -11.33
N ASP A 76 1.09 17.02 -11.52
CA ASP A 76 0.03 17.92 -11.05
C ASP A 76 -1.31 17.69 -11.76
N VAL A 77 -1.33 17.03 -12.91
CA VAL A 77 -2.56 16.70 -13.67
C VAL A 77 -3.04 15.27 -13.45
N MET A 78 -2.31 14.46 -12.69
CA MET A 78 -2.70 13.07 -12.39
C MET A 78 -3.89 13.03 -11.44
N MET A 79 -4.73 12.00 -11.60
CA MET A 79 -5.66 11.64 -10.54
C MET A 79 -4.88 11.12 -9.33
N PHE A 80 -5.36 11.37 -8.11
CA PHE A 80 -4.64 10.97 -6.89
C PHE A 80 -4.28 9.47 -6.87
N LYS A 81 -5.15 8.61 -7.41
CA LYS A 81 -4.89 7.16 -7.54
C LYS A 81 -3.72 6.85 -8.49
N GLU A 82 -3.61 7.58 -9.59
CA GLU A 82 -2.53 7.41 -10.57
C GLU A 82 -1.21 7.88 -9.98
N TYR A 83 -1.22 9.03 -9.30
CA TYR A 83 -0.08 9.52 -8.54
C TYR A 83 0.42 8.50 -7.50
N MET A 84 -0.48 7.89 -6.71
CA MET A 84 -0.10 6.87 -5.73
C MET A 84 0.50 5.62 -6.38
N ALA A 85 0.01 5.21 -7.55
CA ALA A 85 0.57 4.10 -8.30
C ALA A 85 1.99 4.43 -8.80
N GLU A 86 2.20 5.65 -9.29
CA GLU A 86 3.51 6.14 -9.74
C GLU A 86 4.51 6.18 -8.57
N VAL A 87 4.13 6.80 -7.45
CA VAL A 87 4.95 6.85 -6.23
C VAL A 87 5.34 5.45 -5.77
N CYS A 88 4.39 4.51 -5.73
CA CYS A 88 4.68 3.12 -5.37
C CYS A 88 5.62 2.42 -6.36
N SER A 89 5.63 2.83 -7.63
CA SER A 89 6.51 2.24 -8.64
C SER A 89 7.94 2.77 -8.53
N VAL A 90 8.11 4.05 -8.19
CA VAL A 90 9.40 4.75 -8.11
C VAL A 90 10.08 4.48 -6.77
N TRP A 91 9.34 4.55 -5.66
CA TRP A 91 9.93 4.63 -4.32
C TRP A 91 9.88 3.33 -3.52
N LEU A 92 9.07 2.35 -3.94
CA LEU A 92 9.07 1.03 -3.29
C LEU A 92 9.97 0.06 -4.04
N PRO A 93 10.61 -0.89 -3.33
CA PRO A 93 11.41 -1.92 -3.97
C PRO A 93 10.61 -2.72 -5.01
N ILE A 94 11.26 -3.10 -6.12
CA ILE A 94 10.67 -3.98 -7.11
C ILE A 94 10.17 -5.26 -6.43
N GLY A 95 8.91 -5.64 -6.71
CA GLY A 95 8.28 -6.80 -6.08
C GLY A 95 7.90 -6.61 -4.62
N TRP A 96 7.78 -5.37 -4.12
CA TRP A 96 7.32 -5.08 -2.76
C TRP A 96 5.97 -5.76 -2.46
N ALA A 97 5.03 -5.76 -3.42
CA ALA A 97 3.72 -6.36 -3.26
C ALA A 97 3.82 -7.88 -3.03
N ASP A 98 4.71 -8.56 -3.76
CA ASP A 98 4.99 -9.98 -3.54
C ASP A 98 5.66 -10.22 -2.19
N THR A 99 6.53 -9.32 -1.74
CA THR A 99 7.16 -9.39 -0.42
C THR A 99 6.13 -9.26 0.69
N VAL A 100 5.24 -8.27 0.62
CA VAL A 100 4.11 -8.09 1.56
C VAL A 100 3.21 -9.32 1.53
N ARG A 101 2.85 -9.82 0.35
CA ARG A 101 2.05 -11.03 0.20
C ARG A 101 2.73 -12.27 0.81
N ARG A 102 4.02 -12.48 0.54
CA ARG A 102 4.80 -13.59 1.12
C ARG A 102 4.84 -13.50 2.65
N LYS A 103 5.08 -12.30 3.20
CA LYS A 103 5.09 -12.04 4.65
C LYS A 103 3.74 -12.36 5.27
N MET A 104 2.65 -11.90 4.64
CA MET A 104 1.29 -12.20 5.05
C MET A 104 0.99 -13.70 5.03
N LEU A 105 1.36 -14.38 3.95
CA LEU A 105 1.10 -15.82 3.80
C LEU A 105 1.97 -16.70 4.71
N ALA A 106 3.16 -16.23 5.07
CA ALA A 106 4.04 -16.88 6.02
C ALA A 106 3.69 -16.58 7.49
N SER A 107 2.82 -15.58 7.74
CA SER A 107 2.45 -15.17 9.08
C SER A 107 1.75 -16.29 9.85
N ARG A 108 2.22 -16.53 11.08
CA ARG A 108 1.63 -17.51 12.01
C ARG A 108 1.18 -16.78 13.27
N GLN A 109 0.08 -17.27 13.86
CA GLN A 109 -0.43 -16.74 15.12
C GLN A 109 0.62 -16.84 16.24
N GLY A 110 1.27 -18.00 16.38
CA GLY A 110 2.22 -18.25 17.46
C GLY A 110 1.53 -18.17 18.83
N GLN A 111 2.15 -17.42 19.75
CA GLN A 111 1.63 -17.21 21.11
C GLN A 111 0.71 -15.97 21.24
N ARG A 112 0.48 -15.21 20.15
CA ARG A 112 -0.35 -14.00 20.16
C ARG A 112 -1.83 -14.32 20.24
N ALA A 113 -2.61 -13.37 20.74
CA ALA A 113 -4.06 -13.46 20.66
C ALA A 113 -4.49 -13.56 19.19
N PHE A 114 -5.52 -14.38 18.91
CA PHE A 114 -6.01 -14.56 17.54
C PHE A 114 -6.44 -13.23 16.92
N SER A 115 -7.09 -12.36 17.71
CA SER A 115 -7.55 -11.04 17.27
C SER A 115 -6.39 -10.16 16.79
N GLU A 116 -5.31 -10.07 17.57
CA GLU A 116 -4.12 -9.29 17.22
C GLU A 116 -3.48 -9.80 15.93
N TRP A 117 -3.27 -11.12 15.83
CA TRP A 117 -2.72 -11.73 14.61
C TRP A 117 -3.62 -11.52 13.39
N ALA A 118 -4.94 -11.64 13.56
CA ALA A 118 -5.89 -11.45 12.46
C ALA A 118 -5.90 -10.00 11.97
N ILE A 119 -5.83 -9.03 12.88
CA ILE A 119 -5.73 -7.59 12.55
C ILE A 119 -4.44 -7.32 11.77
N ASP A 120 -3.30 -7.89 12.19
CA ASP A 120 -2.03 -7.73 11.47
C ASP A 120 -2.10 -8.28 10.03
N VAL A 121 -2.67 -9.47 9.86
CA VAL A 121 -2.84 -10.11 8.54
C VAL A 121 -3.78 -9.28 7.66
N GLN A 122 -4.87 -8.75 8.23
CA GLN A 122 -5.79 -7.86 7.52
C GLN A 122 -5.10 -6.55 7.10
N SER A 123 -4.33 -5.94 8.01
CA SER A 123 -3.55 -4.74 7.72
C SER A 123 -2.59 -4.95 6.54
N GLN A 124 -1.87 -6.08 6.53
CA GLN A 124 -1.00 -6.44 5.40
C GLN A 124 -1.76 -6.67 4.09
N ASN A 125 -2.96 -7.25 4.15
CA ASN A 125 -3.79 -7.42 2.96
C ASN A 125 -4.28 -6.07 2.41
N THR A 126 -4.59 -5.11 3.28
CA THR A 126 -5.02 -3.76 2.90
C THR A 126 -3.95 -3.03 2.07
N LEU A 127 -2.66 -3.22 2.39
CA LEU A 127 -1.55 -2.66 1.60
C LEU A 127 -1.52 -3.16 0.14
N LEU A 128 -2.18 -4.28 -0.14
CA LEU A 128 -2.25 -4.87 -1.48
C LEU A 128 -3.49 -4.41 -2.26
N ARG A 129 -4.32 -3.52 -1.70
CA ARG A 129 -5.58 -3.09 -2.32
C ARG A 129 -5.35 -2.53 -3.73
N GLY A 130 -6.24 -2.92 -4.66
CA GLY A 130 -6.12 -2.55 -6.07
C GLY A 130 -5.14 -3.40 -6.88
N MET A 131 -4.42 -4.33 -6.23
CA MET A 131 -3.51 -5.27 -6.90
C MET A 131 -4.14 -6.66 -7.04
N ALA A 132 -3.65 -7.44 -8.00
CA ALA A 132 -4.04 -8.84 -8.19
C ALA A 132 -3.71 -9.74 -6.97
N SER A 133 -2.79 -9.29 -6.12
CA SER A 133 -2.36 -9.95 -4.89
C SER A 133 -3.32 -9.75 -3.70
N HIS A 134 -4.26 -8.81 -3.78
CA HIS A 134 -5.28 -8.55 -2.75
C HIS A 134 -6.22 -9.73 -2.60
N LEU A 135 -6.41 -10.20 -1.36
CA LEU A 135 -7.39 -11.24 -1.05
C LEU A 135 -8.77 -10.60 -0.79
N PRO A 136 -9.85 -11.05 -1.46
CA PRO A 136 -11.18 -10.48 -1.25
C PRO A 136 -11.74 -10.77 0.15
N GLU A 137 -12.46 -9.79 0.69
CA GLU A 137 -12.91 -9.67 2.09
C GLU A 137 -13.79 -10.84 2.60
N LYS A 138 -14.47 -11.57 1.70
CA LYS A 138 -15.27 -12.77 2.04
C LYS A 138 -14.48 -13.91 2.69
N ILE A 139 -13.16 -13.78 2.81
CA ILE A 139 -12.25 -14.72 3.47
C ILE A 139 -12.19 -14.51 5.00
N SER A 140 -12.90 -13.51 5.55
CA SER A 140 -12.77 -13.09 6.96
C SER A 140 -13.22 -14.08 8.05
N SER A 141 -13.77 -15.25 7.70
CA SER A 141 -14.12 -16.26 8.71
C SER A 141 -12.90 -17.08 9.16
N ARG A 142 -12.85 -17.45 10.44
CA ARG A 142 -11.78 -18.26 11.09
C ARG A 142 -11.36 -19.50 10.28
N LYS A 143 -12.31 -20.12 9.58
CA LYS A 143 -12.10 -21.29 8.70
C LYS A 143 -11.44 -20.92 7.36
N THR A 144 -11.68 -19.71 6.85
CA THR A 144 -11.25 -19.29 5.51
C THR A 144 -9.90 -18.60 5.52
N TYR A 145 -9.47 -17.94 6.59
CA TYR A 145 -8.04 -17.59 6.75
C TYR A 145 -7.16 -18.85 6.82
N ALA A 146 -7.55 -19.83 7.64
CA ALA A 146 -6.84 -21.10 7.75
C ALA A 146 -6.81 -21.88 6.42
N ASN A 147 -7.91 -21.88 5.65
CA ASN A 147 -7.98 -22.56 4.35
C ASN A 147 -7.39 -21.73 3.19
N GLY A 148 -7.47 -20.41 3.23
CA GLY A 148 -6.95 -19.48 2.23
C GLY A 148 -5.42 -19.37 2.30
N LEU A 149 -4.85 -19.34 3.50
CA LEU A 149 -3.41 -19.50 3.73
C LEU A 149 -2.91 -20.87 3.27
N LYS A 150 -3.65 -21.95 3.58
CA LYS A 150 -3.31 -23.30 3.09
C LYS A 150 -3.40 -23.42 1.57
N ARG A 151 -4.42 -22.84 0.93
CA ARG A 151 -4.65 -22.91 -0.53
C ARG A 151 -3.65 -22.05 -1.30
N SER A 152 -3.31 -20.87 -0.80
CA SER A 152 -2.26 -20.02 -1.39
C SER A 152 -0.85 -20.60 -1.17
N ALA A 153 -0.56 -21.19 -0.01
CA ALA A 153 0.67 -21.96 0.21
C ALA A 153 0.74 -23.23 -0.67
N PHE A 154 -0.40 -23.86 -0.96
CA PHE A 154 -0.50 -24.98 -1.90
C PHE A 154 -0.25 -24.52 -3.35
N LEU A 155 -0.79 -23.39 -3.77
CA LEU A 155 -0.54 -22.81 -5.11
C LEU A 155 0.91 -22.32 -5.28
N MET A 156 1.56 -21.86 -4.20
CA MET A 156 2.97 -21.48 -4.20
C MET A 156 3.91 -22.70 -4.23
N LYS A 157 3.52 -23.83 -3.61
CA LYS A 157 4.28 -25.09 -3.65
C LYS A 157 4.14 -25.84 -4.97
N ASN A 158 3.02 -25.66 -5.68
CA ASN A 158 2.76 -26.30 -6.98
C ASN A 158 2.83 -25.27 -8.11
N GLY A 159 3.85 -24.41 -8.08
CA GLY A 159 3.98 -23.26 -8.96
C GLY A 159 3.71 -23.57 -10.44
N CYS A 160 3.26 -22.53 -11.14
CA CYS A 160 3.27 -22.46 -12.60
C CYS A 160 2.34 -23.47 -13.30
N VAL A 161 1.05 -23.14 -13.37
CA VAL A 161 0.25 -23.54 -14.55
C VAL A 161 -0.39 -22.29 -15.08
N THR A 162 0.17 -21.84 -16.21
CA THR A 162 -0.35 -20.83 -17.11
C THR A 162 -1.86 -20.93 -17.27
N LEU A 163 -2.51 -19.78 -17.15
CA LEU A 163 -3.81 -19.51 -17.76
C LEU A 163 -3.67 -19.76 -19.27
N GLN A 164 -3.97 -20.96 -19.73
CA GLN A 164 -4.38 -21.19 -21.10
C GLN A 164 -5.38 -22.35 -21.14
N ASP A 165 -6.59 -21.95 -21.55
CA ASP A 165 -7.56 -22.73 -22.31
C ASP A 165 -8.29 -23.90 -21.63
N ARG A 166 -9.55 -23.63 -21.24
CA ARG A 166 -10.69 -24.50 -21.56
C ARG A 166 -11.97 -23.66 -21.69
N ARG A 167 -12.15 -23.04 -22.86
CA ARG A 167 -13.47 -22.89 -23.47
C ARG A 167 -13.52 -23.82 -24.68
N LYS A 168 -14.58 -24.63 -24.76
CA LYS A 168 -14.92 -25.59 -25.83
C LYS A 168 -13.97 -26.80 -25.82
N GLN A 169 -14.41 -28.06 -25.77
CA GLN A 169 -15.66 -28.69 -26.19
C GLN A 169 -16.15 -29.68 -25.12
#